data_AF-A0A9J6R7S3-F1
#
_entry.id   AF-A0A9J6R7S3-F1
#
_cell.length_a   1.000
_cell.length_b   1.000
_cell.length_c   1.000
_cell.angle_alpha   90.00
_cell.angle_beta   90.00
_cell.angle_gamma   90.00
#
_symmetry.space_group_name_H-M   'P 1'
#
loop_
_entity.id
_entity.type
_entity.pdbx_description
1 polymer ?
#
loop_
_entity_poly.entity_id
_entity_poly.type
_entity_poly.pdbx_seq_one_letter_code
_entity_poly.pdbx_strand_id
1 'polypeptide(L)'
;MMGHDRTAMAYIRDFFLADKMLNGEDFEVISFIAVEPGKPIYSIDRFLGINSKEILRFRNAKDTLLHLSTLVDVSKQKYITPTPIKKSNNMIYLYKLDVPLDIDIAVATGLGVFRMLKGEYQGKFLYYSIEQVYNDEPGDIACLINDWIRLKLYIQIMRANDFIDLSLASEWRKNRNELLKFIVGDTKIIEQILDSIFLKDT
;
A
#
# COMPACT_ATOMS: atom_id res chain seq x y z
N MET A 1 29.39 -0.55 -20.40
CA MET A 1 28.64 -1.14 -19.28
C MET A 1 27.25 -0.54 -19.33
N MET A 2 26.31 -1.22 -20.02
CA MET A 2 24.97 -0.67 -20.24
C MET A 2 24.20 -0.74 -18.91
N GLY A 3 23.97 0.42 -18.30
CA GLY A 3 23.06 0.52 -17.17
C GLY A 3 21.66 0.20 -17.67
N HIS A 4 21.17 -1.00 -17.37
CA HIS A 4 19.75 -1.27 -17.50
C HIS A 4 19.03 -0.27 -16.60
N ASP A 5 18.27 0.64 -17.22
CA ASP A 5 17.34 1.52 -16.55
C ASP A 5 16.29 0.63 -15.86
N ARG A 6 16.58 0.24 -14.62
CA ARG A 6 15.66 -0.61 -13.84
C ARG A 6 14.47 0.28 -13.52
N THR A 7 13.31 -0.07 -14.03
CA THR A 7 12.09 0.58 -13.60
C THR A 7 11.67 -0.01 -12.25
N ALA A 8 10.93 0.74 -11.43
CA ALA A 8 10.34 0.18 -10.22
C ALA A 8 9.51 -1.10 -10.50
N MET A 9 9.05 -1.31 -11.74
CA MET A 9 8.32 -2.51 -12.14
C MET A 9 9.14 -3.79 -12.15
N ALA A 10 10.48 -3.69 -12.22
CA ALA A 10 11.35 -4.85 -12.06
C ALA A 10 11.21 -5.53 -10.68
N TYR A 11 10.61 -4.86 -9.70
CA TYR A 11 10.36 -5.40 -8.36
C TYR A 11 8.98 -6.07 -8.22
N ILE A 12 8.16 -6.12 -9.27
CA ILE A 12 6.92 -6.89 -9.27
C ILE A 12 7.25 -8.29 -9.77
N ARG A 13 7.24 -9.26 -8.87
CA ARG A 13 7.58 -10.65 -9.15
C ARG A 13 6.45 -11.38 -9.84
N ASP A 14 5.22 -11.11 -9.40
CA ASP A 14 4.02 -11.69 -9.97
C ASP A 14 2.81 -10.79 -9.71
N PHE A 15 1.78 -10.93 -10.53
CA PHE A 15 0.49 -10.30 -10.31
C PHE A 15 -0.64 -11.16 -10.86
N PHE A 16 -1.81 -11.09 -10.23
CA PHE A 16 -2.98 -11.79 -10.74
C PHE A 16 -4.27 -11.09 -10.31
N LEU A 17 -5.32 -11.33 -11.08
CA LEU A 17 -6.65 -10.84 -10.78
C LEU A 17 -7.33 -11.76 -9.76
N ALA A 18 -7.84 -11.21 -8.68
CA ALA A 18 -8.53 -11.89 -7.59
C ALA A 18 -10.06 -11.83 -7.72
N ASP A 19 -10.59 -11.94 -8.95
CA ASP A 19 -12.01 -11.76 -9.31
C ASP A 19 -12.97 -12.73 -8.61
N LYS A 20 -12.47 -13.91 -8.24
CA LYS A 20 -13.23 -14.99 -7.60
C LYS A 20 -12.86 -15.24 -6.14
N MET A 21 -11.96 -14.45 -5.59
CA MET A 21 -11.46 -14.68 -4.24
C MET A 21 -12.36 -14.03 -3.19
N LEU A 22 -12.58 -14.73 -2.08
CA LEU A 22 -13.42 -14.27 -0.99
C LEU A 22 -12.58 -13.89 0.25
N ASN A 23 -12.77 -12.67 0.73
CA ASN A 23 -12.17 -12.19 1.97
C ASN A 23 -12.69 -13.01 3.17
N GLY A 24 -11.79 -13.54 3.99
CA GLY A 24 -12.04 -14.46 5.09
C GLY A 24 -11.95 -15.94 4.71
N GLU A 25 -11.94 -16.28 3.42
CA GLU A 25 -11.86 -17.68 2.94
C GLU A 25 -10.59 -17.97 2.15
N ASP A 26 -10.25 -17.11 1.20
CA ASP A 26 -9.08 -17.25 0.32
C ASP A 26 -7.93 -16.33 0.72
N PHE A 27 -8.27 -15.16 1.28
CA PHE A 27 -7.34 -14.17 1.78
C PHE A 27 -7.95 -13.41 2.94
N GLU A 28 -7.14 -12.64 3.66
CA GLU A 28 -7.63 -11.64 4.62
C GLU A 28 -6.83 -10.35 4.53
N VAL A 29 -7.49 -9.22 4.76
CA VAL A 29 -6.85 -7.90 4.80
C VAL A 29 -6.15 -7.73 6.14
N ILE A 30 -4.84 -7.52 6.11
CA ILE A 30 -4.02 -7.34 7.32
C ILE A 30 -3.48 -5.92 7.48
N SER A 31 -3.75 -5.04 6.53
CA SER A 31 -3.53 -3.60 6.65
C SER A 31 -4.78 -2.90 7.19
N PHE A 32 -4.56 -1.96 8.11
CA PHE A 32 -5.64 -1.22 8.77
C PHE A 32 -5.35 0.28 8.71
N ILE A 33 -6.42 1.05 8.68
CA ILE A 33 -6.39 2.51 8.77
C ILE A 33 -7.13 2.97 10.02
N ALA A 34 -6.65 4.07 10.58
CA ALA A 34 -7.38 4.82 11.59
C ALA A 34 -8.08 6.01 10.93
N VAL A 35 -9.35 6.19 11.28
CA VAL A 35 -10.17 7.29 10.78
C VAL A 35 -10.67 8.12 11.96
N GLU A 36 -10.52 9.43 11.84
CA GLU A 36 -11.09 10.42 12.76
C GLU A 36 -11.81 11.48 11.91
N PRO A 37 -13.09 11.80 12.21
CA PRO A 37 -13.85 12.78 11.44
C PRO A 37 -13.13 14.12 11.29
N GLY A 38 -13.04 14.62 10.06
CA GLY A 38 -12.39 15.90 9.76
C GLY A 38 -10.85 15.89 9.80
N LYS A 39 -10.23 14.72 9.99
CA LYS A 39 -8.78 14.56 9.95
C LYS A 39 -8.31 13.68 8.78
N PRO A 40 -7.03 13.79 8.39
CA PRO A 40 -6.44 12.86 7.44
C PRO A 40 -6.54 11.41 7.91
N ILE A 41 -6.49 10.47 6.96
CA ILE A 41 -6.33 9.05 7.25
C ILE A 41 -4.90 8.81 7.72
N TYR A 42 -4.74 7.92 8.70
CA TYR A 42 -3.44 7.49 9.20
C TYR A 42 -3.31 5.98 9.04
N SER A 43 -2.09 5.52 8.73
CA SER A 43 -1.76 4.11 8.95
C SER A 43 -1.90 3.79 10.44
N ILE A 44 -2.33 2.55 10.76
CA ILE A 44 -2.74 2.25 12.13
C ILE A 44 -1.59 2.31 13.14
N ASP A 45 -0.41 1.90 12.71
CA ASP A 45 0.83 1.90 13.48
C ASP A 45 1.18 3.30 13.96
N ARG A 46 1.10 4.30 13.08
CA ARG A 46 1.40 5.71 13.40
C ARG A 46 0.35 6.31 14.30
N PHE A 47 -0.91 6.00 14.05
CA PHE A 47 -2.01 6.49 14.86
C PHE A 47 -1.91 6.01 16.31
N LEU A 48 -1.50 4.75 16.51
CA LEU A 48 -1.38 4.14 17.85
C LEU A 48 0.03 4.21 18.44
N GLY A 49 1.05 4.60 17.65
CA GLY A 49 2.45 4.56 18.05
C GLY A 49 3.00 3.15 18.25
N ILE A 50 2.49 2.16 17.51
CA ILE A 50 2.89 0.75 17.59
C ILE A 50 3.77 0.37 16.39
N ASN A 51 4.47 -0.77 16.46
CA ASN A 51 5.28 -1.26 15.35
C ASN A 51 4.43 -2.16 14.43
N SER A 52 4.49 -2.01 13.10
CA SER A 52 3.81 -2.91 12.14
C SER A 52 4.08 -4.40 12.34
N LYS A 53 5.25 -4.76 12.88
CA LYS A 53 5.55 -6.16 13.22
C LYS A 53 4.60 -6.72 14.27
N GLU A 54 3.97 -5.89 15.08
CA GLU A 54 2.94 -6.32 16.04
C GLU A 54 1.66 -6.77 15.34
N ILE A 55 1.28 -6.09 14.25
CA ILE A 55 0.14 -6.47 13.40
C ILE A 55 0.36 -7.88 12.81
N LEU A 56 1.60 -8.18 12.42
CA LEU A 56 1.99 -9.45 11.80
C LEU A 56 2.06 -10.64 12.78
N ARG A 57 2.06 -10.42 14.10
CA ARG A 57 2.11 -11.50 15.10
C ARG A 57 0.80 -12.27 15.21
N PHE A 58 -0.31 -11.67 14.80
CA PHE A 58 -1.63 -12.26 14.92
C PHE A 58 -1.90 -13.28 13.80
N ARG A 59 -2.63 -14.35 14.16
CA ARG A 59 -2.90 -15.48 13.26
C ARG A 59 -3.97 -15.19 12.21
N ASN A 60 -4.86 -14.23 12.47
CA ASN A 60 -5.93 -13.81 11.58
C ASN A 60 -6.23 -12.32 11.77
N ALA A 61 -6.86 -11.69 10.78
CA ALA A 61 -7.19 -10.27 10.75
C ALA A 61 -8.23 -9.88 11.79
N LYS A 62 -9.12 -10.80 12.18
CA LYS A 62 -10.14 -10.57 13.20
C LYS A 62 -9.50 -10.36 14.58
N ASP A 63 -8.56 -11.20 14.96
CA ASP A 63 -7.80 -11.07 16.21
C ASP A 63 -6.96 -9.80 16.20
N THR A 64 -6.33 -9.48 15.06
CA THR A 64 -5.62 -8.21 14.88
C THR A 64 -6.54 -7.02 15.11
N LEU A 65 -7.71 -6.98 14.44
CA LEU A 65 -8.66 -5.87 14.56
C LEU A 65 -9.19 -5.74 15.98
N LEU A 66 -9.52 -6.86 16.63
CA LEU A 66 -9.98 -6.86 18.01
C LEU A 66 -8.92 -6.25 18.93
N HIS A 67 -7.67 -6.70 18.81
CA HIS A 67 -6.57 -6.16 19.60
C HIS A 67 -6.37 -4.66 19.35
N LEU A 68 -6.28 -4.25 18.08
CA LEU A 68 -6.11 -2.84 17.71
C LEU A 68 -7.25 -1.97 18.25
N SER A 69 -8.49 -2.48 18.22
CA SER A 69 -9.66 -1.78 18.74
C SER A 69 -9.59 -1.53 20.25
N THR A 70 -8.90 -2.38 21.02
CA THR A 70 -8.68 -2.13 22.46
C THR A 70 -7.71 -0.99 22.75
N LEU A 71 -6.90 -0.59 21.76
CA LEU A 71 -5.93 0.50 21.88
C LEU A 71 -6.53 1.87 21.54
N VAL A 72 -7.76 1.91 21.02
CA VAL A 72 -8.43 3.13 20.59
C VAL A 72 -9.33 3.68 21.67
N ASP A 73 -9.16 4.98 21.92
CA ASP A 73 -10.11 5.76 22.71
C ASP A 73 -11.39 6.01 21.88
N VAL A 74 -12.38 5.14 22.06
CA VAL A 74 -13.69 5.20 21.38
C VAL A 74 -14.50 6.46 21.73
N SER A 75 -14.14 7.18 22.80
CA SER A 75 -14.84 8.42 23.20
C SER A 75 -14.66 9.57 22.19
N LYS A 76 -13.68 9.47 21.28
CA LYS A 76 -13.31 10.53 20.33
C LYS A 76 -13.81 10.27 18.90
N GLN A 77 -14.82 9.42 18.71
CA GLN A 77 -15.29 9.00 17.38
C GLN A 77 -14.17 8.46 16.46
N LYS A 78 -13.12 7.93 17.09
CA LYS A 78 -11.99 7.29 16.41
C LYS A 78 -12.37 5.84 16.16
N TYR A 79 -12.14 5.35 14.95
CA TYR A 79 -12.34 3.95 14.65
C TYR A 79 -11.25 3.41 13.75
N ILE A 80 -11.02 2.11 13.89
CA ILE A 80 -10.09 1.34 13.08
C ILE A 80 -10.91 0.49 12.15
N THR A 81 -10.49 0.45 10.90
CA THR A 81 -11.06 -0.44 9.90
C THR A 81 -9.93 -1.06 9.09
N PRO A 82 -10.11 -2.29 8.57
CA PRO A 82 -9.27 -2.77 7.48
C PRO A 82 -9.23 -1.73 6.35
N THR A 83 -8.11 -1.65 5.64
CA THR A 83 -8.03 -0.84 4.42
C THR A 83 -9.15 -1.26 3.47
N PRO A 84 -9.89 -0.31 2.88
CA PRO A 84 -11.05 -0.66 2.09
C PRO A 84 -10.65 -1.43 0.84
N ILE A 85 -11.57 -2.29 0.40
CA ILE A 85 -11.52 -2.96 -0.90
C ILE A 85 -12.70 -2.41 -1.69
N LYS A 86 -12.43 -1.69 -2.78
CA LYS A 86 -13.48 -1.13 -3.64
C LYS A 86 -14.15 -2.27 -4.41
N LYS A 87 -15.33 -2.71 -3.96
CA LYS A 87 -16.09 -3.84 -4.51
C LYS A 87 -16.76 -3.57 -5.87
N SER A 88 -16.33 -2.60 -6.66
CA SER A 88 -16.88 -2.46 -8.02
C SER A 88 -16.39 -3.64 -8.85
N ASN A 89 -17.25 -4.64 -9.03
CA ASN A 89 -17.07 -5.83 -9.87
C ASN A 89 -16.05 -6.88 -9.40
N ASN A 90 -15.65 -6.90 -8.12
CA ASN A 90 -14.69 -7.85 -7.52
C ASN A 90 -13.32 -7.95 -8.21
N MET A 91 -13.03 -7.10 -9.19
CA MET A 91 -11.73 -7.09 -9.86
C MET A 91 -10.76 -6.39 -8.93
N ILE A 92 -9.80 -7.15 -8.39
CA ILE A 92 -8.72 -6.65 -7.55
C ILE A 92 -7.45 -7.29 -8.07
N TYR A 93 -6.48 -6.50 -8.48
CA TYR A 93 -5.15 -7.03 -8.76
C TYR A 93 -4.36 -7.17 -7.47
N LEU A 94 -3.78 -8.36 -7.30
CA LEU A 94 -2.84 -8.65 -6.23
C LEU A 94 -1.43 -8.68 -6.80
N TYR A 95 -0.51 -8.05 -6.08
CA TYR A 95 0.88 -7.91 -6.48
C TYR A 95 1.79 -8.61 -5.48
N LYS A 96 2.67 -9.48 -5.98
CA LYS A 96 3.79 -10.00 -5.22
C LYS A 96 5.02 -9.16 -5.52
N LEU A 97 5.52 -8.47 -4.51
CA LEU A 97 6.68 -7.59 -4.66
C LEU A 97 7.95 -8.27 -4.14
N ASP A 98 9.08 -7.96 -4.78
CA ASP A 98 10.44 -8.31 -4.33
C ASP A 98 11.07 -7.14 -3.55
N VAL A 99 10.34 -6.65 -2.55
CA VAL A 99 10.80 -5.65 -1.58
C VAL A 99 10.38 -6.08 -0.17
N PRO A 100 11.10 -5.64 0.88
CA PRO A 100 10.69 -5.91 2.26
C PRO A 100 9.24 -5.45 2.50
N LEU A 101 8.50 -6.21 3.29
CA LEU A 101 7.16 -5.82 3.70
C LEU A 101 7.23 -4.72 4.75
N ASP A 102 6.61 -3.59 4.42
CA ASP A 102 6.33 -2.50 5.35
C ASP A 102 4.86 -2.09 5.17
N ILE A 103 4.01 -2.52 6.10
CA ILE A 103 2.56 -2.27 6.03
C ILE A 103 2.29 -0.76 6.15
N ASP A 104 3.13 -0.04 6.86
CA ASP A 104 2.90 1.34 7.24
C ASP A 104 3.12 2.24 6.02
N ILE A 105 4.26 2.01 5.35
CA ILE A 105 4.55 2.68 4.07
C ILE A 105 3.58 2.22 2.99
N ALA A 106 3.17 0.95 2.95
CA ALA A 106 2.18 0.46 1.99
C ALA A 106 0.86 1.23 2.14
N VAL A 107 0.30 1.27 3.35
CA VAL A 107 -0.96 1.98 3.63
C VAL A 107 -0.85 3.47 3.31
N ALA A 108 0.23 4.11 3.76
CA ALA A 108 0.44 5.54 3.52
C ALA A 108 0.49 5.84 2.01
N THR A 109 1.17 5.02 1.22
CA THR A 109 1.25 5.15 -0.25
C THR A 109 0.01 4.66 -1.02
N GLY A 110 -1.07 4.31 -0.32
CA GLY A 110 -2.34 3.92 -0.93
C GLY A 110 -2.45 2.46 -1.34
N LEU A 111 -1.57 1.60 -0.81
CA LEU A 111 -1.63 0.16 -0.96
C LEU A 111 -2.20 -0.49 0.29
N GLY A 112 -3.04 -1.51 0.13
CA GLY A 112 -3.36 -2.43 1.20
C GLY A 112 -2.55 -3.72 1.06
N VAL A 113 -2.58 -4.54 2.12
CA VAL A 113 -1.84 -5.78 2.24
C VAL A 113 -2.79 -6.91 2.62
N PHE A 114 -2.74 -7.99 1.85
CA PHE A 114 -3.43 -9.24 2.10
C PHE A 114 -2.48 -10.27 2.68
N ARG A 115 -2.99 -11.15 3.54
CA ARG A 115 -2.43 -12.47 3.79
C ARG A 115 -3.25 -13.50 3.04
N MET A 116 -2.60 -14.31 2.22
CA MET A 116 -3.24 -15.42 1.52
C MET A 116 -3.49 -16.59 2.47
N LEU A 117 -4.70 -17.12 2.47
CA LEU A 117 -5.10 -18.24 3.33
C LEU A 117 -4.99 -19.60 2.62
N LYS A 118 -5.06 -19.60 1.29
CA LYS A 118 -5.02 -20.79 0.43
C LYS A 118 -4.26 -20.51 -0.87
N GLY A 119 -4.06 -21.56 -1.68
CA GLY A 119 -3.44 -21.48 -3.01
C GLY A 119 -1.91 -21.42 -2.97
N GLU A 120 -1.30 -21.14 -4.13
CA GLU A 120 0.17 -21.09 -4.31
C GLU A 120 0.85 -20.10 -3.36
N TYR A 121 0.15 -19.02 -3.01
CA TYR A 121 0.66 -17.98 -2.14
C TYR A 121 0.27 -18.14 -0.67
N GLN A 122 -0.23 -19.30 -0.23
CA GLN A 122 -0.65 -19.51 1.16
C GLN A 122 0.40 -19.04 2.19
N GLY A 123 -0.05 -18.24 3.16
CA GLY A 123 0.77 -17.65 4.21
C GLY A 123 1.67 -16.50 3.74
N LYS A 124 1.65 -16.14 2.45
CA LYS A 124 2.40 -14.99 1.92
C LYS A 124 1.56 -13.72 1.97
N PHE A 125 2.27 -12.60 1.97
CA PHE A 125 1.69 -11.27 1.91
C PHE A 125 1.73 -10.73 0.48
N LEU A 126 0.62 -10.19 0.03
CA LEU A 126 0.44 -9.58 -1.29
C LEU A 126 -0.13 -8.17 -1.13
N TYR A 127 0.11 -7.32 -2.11
CA TYR A 127 -0.33 -5.93 -2.11
C TYR A 127 -1.50 -5.73 -3.05
N TYR A 128 -2.30 -4.71 -2.81
CA TYR A 128 -3.36 -4.26 -3.72
C TYR A 128 -3.53 -2.75 -3.58
N SER A 129 -4.10 -2.06 -4.57
CA SER A 129 -4.39 -0.63 -4.43
C SER A 129 -5.71 -0.40 -3.69
N ILE A 130 -5.72 0.50 -2.71
CA ILE A 130 -6.90 0.82 -1.89
C ILE A 130 -8.01 1.46 -2.74
N GLU A 131 -7.63 2.38 -3.64
CA GLU A 131 -8.53 3.09 -4.54
C GLU A 131 -8.23 2.74 -5.99
N GLN A 132 -8.68 1.56 -6.42
CA GLN A 132 -8.55 1.14 -7.81
C GLN A 132 -9.38 2.04 -8.73
N VAL A 133 -8.75 2.43 -9.84
CA VAL A 133 -9.40 3.18 -10.93
C VAL A 133 -9.24 2.33 -12.18
N TYR A 134 -10.30 1.60 -12.51
CA TYR A 134 -10.42 0.92 -13.79
C TYR A 134 -10.89 1.93 -14.82
N ASN A 135 -10.23 2.01 -15.98
CA ASN A 135 -10.71 2.78 -17.13
C ASN A 135 -11.82 2.02 -17.88
N ASP A 136 -12.83 1.54 -17.16
CA ASP A 136 -13.99 0.79 -17.66
C ASP A 136 -13.69 -0.50 -18.48
N GLU A 137 -12.42 -0.89 -18.63
CA GLU A 137 -11.99 -2.14 -19.27
C GLU A 137 -11.32 -3.09 -18.26
N PRO A 138 -12.06 -4.10 -17.76
CA PRO A 138 -11.51 -5.21 -17.02
C PRO A 138 -10.40 -5.96 -17.78
N GLY A 139 -9.27 -6.22 -17.13
CA GLY A 139 -8.28 -7.18 -17.63
C GLY A 139 -7.02 -6.58 -18.27
N ASP A 140 -6.97 -5.27 -18.53
CA ASP A 140 -5.72 -4.62 -18.95
C ASP A 140 -5.00 -3.96 -17.76
N ILE A 141 -4.03 -4.66 -17.21
CA ILE A 141 -3.21 -4.15 -16.10
C ILE A 141 -2.40 -2.91 -16.51
N ALA A 142 -2.05 -2.75 -17.80
CA ALA A 142 -1.31 -1.58 -18.28
C ALA A 142 -2.16 -0.30 -18.18
N CYS A 143 -3.49 -0.43 -18.19
CA CYS A 143 -4.43 0.67 -18.01
C CYS A 143 -4.57 1.15 -16.55
N LEU A 144 -4.02 0.42 -15.57
CA LEU A 144 -4.08 0.79 -14.15
C LEU A 144 -2.97 1.77 -13.74
N ILE A 145 -2.84 2.88 -14.48
CA ILE A 145 -1.79 3.91 -14.30
C ILE A 145 -1.69 4.35 -12.83
N ASN A 146 -2.82 4.50 -12.16
CA ASN A 146 -2.88 4.94 -10.76
C ASN A 146 -2.27 3.91 -9.80
N ASP A 147 -2.52 2.62 -10.04
CA ASP A 147 -1.96 1.52 -9.26
C ASP A 147 -0.44 1.45 -9.46
N TRP A 148 0.01 1.61 -10.71
CA TRP A 148 1.43 1.67 -11.03
C TRP A 148 2.13 2.81 -10.28
N ILE A 149 1.55 4.01 -10.24
CA ILE A 149 2.14 5.15 -9.51
C ILE A 149 2.28 4.82 -8.02
N ARG A 150 1.25 4.25 -7.37
CA ARG A 150 1.31 3.85 -5.96
C ARG A 150 2.40 2.81 -5.69
N LEU A 151 2.47 1.79 -6.54
CA LEU A 151 3.53 0.78 -6.47
C LEU A 151 4.92 1.40 -6.63
N LYS A 152 5.11 2.32 -7.59
CA LYS A 152 6.39 3.02 -7.75
C LYS A 152 6.77 3.83 -6.51
N LEU A 153 5.83 4.58 -5.93
CA LEU A 153 6.05 5.36 -4.71
C LEU A 153 6.47 4.46 -3.55
N TYR A 154 5.75 3.36 -3.33
CA TYR A 154 6.08 2.37 -2.31
C TYR A 154 7.49 1.79 -2.50
N ILE A 155 7.76 1.25 -3.70
CA ILE A 155 9.04 0.60 -4.04
C ILE A 155 10.21 1.58 -3.89
N GLN A 156 10.02 2.84 -4.31
CA GLN A 156 11.05 3.86 -4.16
C GLN A 156 11.41 4.08 -2.68
N ILE A 157 10.42 4.19 -1.80
CA ILE A 157 10.68 4.37 -0.37
C ILE A 157 11.40 3.14 0.19
N MET A 158 10.94 1.93 -0.17
CA MET A 158 11.52 0.69 0.33
C MET A 158 12.92 0.39 -0.19
N ARG A 159 13.31 0.94 -1.35
CA ARG A 159 14.60 0.66 -2.01
C ARG A 159 15.48 1.89 -2.21
N ALA A 160 15.19 3.00 -1.54
CA ALA A 160 15.89 4.28 -1.72
C ALA A 160 17.42 4.20 -1.57
N ASN A 161 17.92 3.26 -0.75
CA ASN A 161 19.37 3.08 -0.54
C ASN A 161 20.06 2.37 -1.71
N ASP A 162 19.33 1.59 -2.51
CA ASP A 162 19.89 0.74 -3.57
C ASP A 162 19.45 1.19 -4.97
N PHE A 163 18.39 1.99 -5.06
CA PHE A 163 17.69 2.26 -6.30
C PHE A 163 16.92 3.59 -6.25
N ILE A 164 17.04 4.36 -7.32
CA ILE A 164 16.26 5.58 -7.58
C ILE A 164 15.58 5.44 -8.95
N ASP A 165 14.25 5.47 -8.99
CA ASP A 165 13.48 5.54 -10.24
C ASP A 165 13.59 6.96 -10.79
N LEU A 166 14.46 7.15 -11.79
CA LEU A 166 14.73 8.47 -12.38
C LEU A 166 13.50 9.08 -13.05
N SER A 167 12.61 8.24 -13.60
CA SER A 167 11.35 8.70 -14.20
C SER A 167 10.43 9.30 -13.13
N LEU A 168 10.29 8.59 -11.99
CA LEU A 168 9.49 9.06 -10.86
C LEU A 168 10.14 10.29 -10.20
N ALA A 169 11.46 10.33 -10.08
CA ALA A 169 12.19 11.48 -9.54
C ALA A 169 11.98 12.74 -10.40
N SER A 170 12.06 12.61 -11.73
CA SER A 170 11.75 13.71 -12.66
C SER A 170 10.30 14.18 -12.49
N GLU A 171 9.35 13.23 -12.37
CA GLU A 171 7.94 13.56 -12.19
C GLU A 171 7.67 14.22 -10.84
N TRP A 172 8.34 13.78 -9.77
CA TRP A 172 8.27 14.39 -8.45
C TRP A 172 8.69 15.86 -8.47
N ARG A 173 9.80 16.19 -9.15
CA ARG A 173 10.26 17.59 -9.25
C ARG A 173 9.31 18.50 -10.03
N LYS A 174 8.60 17.95 -11.02
CA LYS A 174 7.72 18.73 -11.90
C LYS A 174 6.29 18.84 -11.37
N ASN A 175 5.76 17.71 -10.89
CA ASN A 175 4.34 17.50 -10.63
C ASN A 175 4.10 16.92 -9.23
N ARG A 176 4.91 17.30 -8.23
CA ARG A 176 4.82 16.83 -6.83
C ARG A 176 3.39 16.77 -6.28
N ASN A 177 2.63 17.85 -6.46
CA ASN A 177 1.27 17.97 -5.94
C ASN A 177 0.29 16.96 -6.58
N GLU A 178 0.53 16.55 -7.83
CA GLU A 178 -0.26 15.51 -8.49
C GLU A 178 0.09 14.13 -7.93
N LEU A 179 1.38 13.85 -7.70
CA LEU A 179 1.82 12.59 -7.08
C LEU A 179 1.33 12.45 -5.63
N LEU A 180 1.24 13.56 -4.89
CA LEU A 180 0.69 13.58 -3.52
C LEU A 180 -0.78 13.15 -3.46
N LYS A 181 -1.55 13.25 -4.55
CA LYS A 181 -2.95 12.77 -4.60
C LYS A 181 -3.07 11.25 -4.53
N PHE A 182 -1.99 10.52 -4.78
CA PHE A 182 -1.98 9.05 -4.71
C PHE A 182 -1.69 8.52 -3.30
N ILE A 183 -1.21 9.39 -2.40
CA ILE A 183 -0.88 9.06 -1.01
C ILE A 183 -2.16 9.16 -0.18
N VAL A 184 -2.54 8.06 0.45
CA VAL A 184 -3.80 7.90 1.17
C VAL A 184 -3.67 8.30 2.64
N GLY A 185 -2.51 8.07 3.24
CA GLY A 185 -2.26 8.35 4.64
C GLY A 185 -0.92 9.05 4.86
N ASP A 186 -0.81 9.76 5.97
CA ASP A 186 0.45 10.32 6.45
C ASP A 186 1.21 11.20 5.44
N THR A 187 0.46 11.96 4.64
CA THR A 187 0.96 12.68 3.47
C THR A 187 2.22 13.50 3.74
N LYS A 188 2.25 14.27 4.82
CA LYS A 188 3.41 15.12 5.18
C LYS A 188 4.69 14.31 5.41
N ILE A 189 4.58 13.13 6.03
CA ILE A 189 5.74 12.29 6.32
C ILE A 189 6.23 11.63 5.03
N ILE A 190 5.31 11.10 4.22
CA ILE A 190 5.67 10.51 2.93
C ILE A 190 6.31 11.55 2.01
N GLU A 191 5.77 12.77 1.98
CA GLU A 191 6.37 13.90 1.25
C GLU A 191 7.80 14.17 1.71
N GLN A 192 8.04 14.27 3.02
CA GLN A 192 9.39 14.48 3.57
C GLN A 192 10.37 13.36 3.21
N ILE A 193 9.91 12.10 3.25
CA ILE A 193 10.72 10.95 2.86
C ILE A 193 11.08 11.06 1.37
N LEU A 194 10.10 11.28 0.50
CA LEU A 194 10.32 11.37 -0.94
C LEU A 194 11.16 12.58 -1.33
N ASP A 195 11.00 13.72 -0.67
CA ASP A 195 11.87 14.89 -0.84
C ASP A 195 13.32 14.55 -0.46
N SER A 196 13.54 13.85 0.66
CA SER A 196 14.88 13.41 1.07
C SER A 196 15.53 12.41 0.11
N ILE A 197 14.73 11.69 -0.67
CA ILE A 197 15.19 10.72 -1.67
C ILE A 197 15.49 11.44 -2.99
N PHE A 198 14.57 12.27 -3.47
CA PHE A 198 14.60 12.81 -4.83
C PHE A 198 15.28 14.18 -4.97
N LEU A 199 15.43 14.93 -3.88
CA LEU A 199 15.99 16.28 -3.90
C LEU A 199 17.39 16.37 -3.30
N LYS A 200 17.98 15.25 -2.86
CA LYS A 200 19.22 15.21 -2.08
C LYS A 200 20.46 15.76 -2.79
N ASP A 201 20.41 15.92 -4.12
CA ASP A 201 21.54 16.35 -4.97
C ASP A 201 21.17 17.47 -5.96
N THR A 202 20.27 18.38 -5.57
CA THR A 202 19.98 19.64 -6.29
C THR A 202 20.37 20.83 -5.42
#